data_AF-A0A3C0CT00-F1
#
_entry.id   AF-A0A3C0CT00-F1
#
_cell.length_a   1.000
_cell.length_b   1.000
_cell.length_c   1.000
_cell.angle_alpha   90.00
_cell.angle_beta   90.00
_cell.angle_gamma   90.00
#
_symmetry.space_group_name_H-M   'P 1'
#
loop_
_entity.id
_entity.type
_entity.pdbx_description
1 polymer ?
#
loop_
_entity_poly.entity_id
_entity_poly.type
_entity_poly.pdbx_seq_one_letter_code
_entity_poly.pdbx_strand_id
1 'polypeptide(L)' 'MRRLAPGDMECPQMSGVNMAKITLNDIMQDPQVQVYLEKANQQMAAIGFTEHGFRHAEIVSKVARGILLKLNMGKRAAEL' A
#
# COMPACT_ATOMS: atom_id res chain seq x y z
N MET A 1 19.71 30.00 12.96
CA MET A 1 18.52 29.28 12.44
C MET A 1 18.92 28.50 11.20
N ARG A 2 19.26 27.21 11.31
CA ARG A 2 19.53 26.36 10.14
C ARG A 2 18.19 25.92 9.55
N ARG A 3 17.93 26.28 8.29
CA ARG A 3 16.82 25.75 7.49
C ARG A 3 17.06 24.25 7.33
N LEU A 4 16.14 23.42 7.88
CA LEU A 4 16.07 22.00 7.57
C LEU A 4 15.74 21.86 6.08
N ALA A 5 16.59 21.16 5.34
CA ALA A 5 16.34 20.85 3.94
C ALA A 5 15.22 19.79 3.85
N PRO A 6 14.30 19.89 2.87
CA PRO A 6 13.34 18.83 2.60
C PRO A 6 14.07 17.68 1.89
N GLY A 7 14.50 16.66 2.64
CA GLY A 7 15.21 15.53 2.06
C GLY A 7 15.61 14.42 3.04
N ASP A 8 15.75 14.71 4.32
CA ASP A 8 16.42 13.79 5.26
C ASP A 8 15.45 12.96 6.13
N MET A 9 14.27 12.61 5.61
CA MET A 9 13.44 11.60 6.27
C MET A 9 13.94 10.21 5.84
N GLU A 10 15.14 9.85 6.29
CA GLU A 10 15.66 8.49 6.16
C GLU A 10 14.75 7.55 6.96
N CYS A 11 13.97 6.75 6.26
CA CYS A 11 13.15 5.70 6.86
C CYS A 11 14.07 4.80 7.72
N PRO A 12 13.73 4.51 8.99
CA PRO A 12 14.55 3.65 9.83
C PRO A 12 14.73 2.29 9.14
N GLN A 13 15.96 1.97 8.76
CA GLN A 13 16.27 0.66 8.19
C GLN A 13 16.20 -0.37 9.32
N MET A 14 15.06 -1.07 9.41
CA MET A 14 14.92 -2.24 10.28
C MET A 14 15.80 -3.36 9.72
N SER A 15 16.98 -3.52 10.29
CA SER A 15 17.94 -4.56 9.99
C SER A 15 17.41 -5.92 10.47
N GLY A 16 17.28 -6.90 9.56
CA GLY A 16 17.23 -8.30 9.97
C GLY A 16 16.17 -9.22 9.35
N VAL A 17 15.68 -8.99 8.13
CA VAL A 17 15.02 -10.08 7.38
C VAL A 17 15.48 -10.06 5.92
N ASN A 18 16.16 -11.12 5.49
CA ASN A 18 16.37 -11.42 4.07
C ASN A 18 15.03 -11.87 3.47
N MET A 19 14.10 -10.93 3.28
CA MET A 19 12.96 -11.12 2.40
C MET A 19 13.42 -10.75 0.99
N ALA A 20 13.26 -11.64 0.02
CA ALA A 20 13.15 -11.20 -1.37
C ALA A 20 12.20 -10.00 -1.40
N LYS A 21 12.57 -8.90 -2.08
CA LYS A 21 11.78 -7.66 -2.06
C LYS A 21 10.34 -7.97 -2.49
N ILE A 22 9.44 -8.07 -1.52
CA ILE A 22 8.00 -8.29 -1.76
C ILE A 22 7.47 -7.05 -2.44
N THR A 23 6.98 -7.19 -3.66
CA THR A 23 6.37 -6.13 -4.44
C THR A 23 4.86 -6.10 -4.21
N LEU A 24 4.23 -4.97 -4.54
CA LEU A 24 2.76 -4.88 -4.53
C LEU A 24 2.13 -5.95 -5.43
N ASN A 25 2.75 -6.25 -6.57
CA ASN A 25 2.25 -7.27 -7.49
C ASN A 25 2.24 -8.66 -6.84
N ASP A 26 3.25 -8.98 -6.03
CA ASP A 26 3.30 -10.27 -5.32
C ASP A 26 2.14 -10.39 -4.32
N ILE A 27 1.81 -9.29 -3.62
CA ILE A 27 0.68 -9.24 -2.67
C ILE A 27 -0.66 -9.35 -3.40
N MET A 28 -0.80 -8.70 -4.56
CA MET A 28 -2.04 -8.78 -5.35
C MET A 28 -2.33 -10.18 -5.90
N GLN A 29 -1.28 -10.96 -6.19
CA GLN A 29 -1.41 -12.33 -6.68
C GLN A 29 -1.50 -13.37 -5.55
N ASP A 30 -1.36 -12.95 -4.28
CA ASP A 30 -1.42 -13.84 -3.14
C ASP A 30 -2.87 -14.36 -2.92
N PRO A 31 -3.11 -15.69 -2.97
CA PRO A 31 -4.44 -16.26 -2.80
C PRO A 31 -5.07 -15.97 -1.43
N GLN A 32 -4.27 -15.89 -0.37
CA GLN A 32 -4.75 -15.59 0.97
C GLN A 32 -5.26 -14.15 1.04
N VAL A 33 -4.54 -13.20 0.44
CA VAL A 33 -4.97 -11.79 0.34
C VAL A 33 -6.28 -11.67 -0.45
N GLN A 34 -6.40 -12.38 -1.56
CA GLN A 34 -7.62 -12.39 -2.37
C GLN A 34 -8.84 -12.89 -1.58
N VAL A 35 -8.68 -13.98 -0.81
CA VAL A 35 -9.75 -14.50 0.07
C VAL A 35 -10.16 -13.46 1.11
N TYR A 36 -9.22 -12.76 1.74
CA TYR A 36 -9.55 -11.71 2.70
C TYR A 36 -10.32 -10.56 2.05
N LEU A 37 -9.90 -10.09 0.86
CA LEU A 37 -10.62 -9.04 0.14
C LEU A 37 -12.04 -9.48 -0.23
N GLU A 38 -12.21 -10.73 -0.65
CA GLU A 38 -13.53 -11.26 -0.98
C GLU A 38 -14.44 -11.33 0.24
N LYS A 39 -13.93 -11.83 1.38
CA LYS A 39 -14.68 -11.87 2.64
C LYS A 39 -15.01 -10.48 3.17
N ALA A 40 -14.07 -9.54 3.11
CA ALA A 40 -14.33 -8.16 3.47
C ALA A 40 -15.45 -7.55 2.61
N ASN A 41 -15.42 -7.80 1.29
CA ASN A 41 -16.48 -7.33 0.39
C ASN A 41 -17.84 -7.97 0.73
N GLN A 42 -17.88 -9.27 1.03
CA GLN A 42 -19.11 -9.95 1.47
C GLN A 42 -19.65 -9.35 2.78
N GLN A 43 -18.78 -9.04 3.74
CA GLN A 43 -19.18 -8.40 4.99
C GLN A 43 -19.73 -6.99 4.78
N MET A 44 -19.08 -6.17 3.96
CA MET A 44 -19.55 -4.83 3.63
C MET A 44 -20.89 -4.86 2.88
N ALA A 45 -21.09 -5.81 1.97
CA ALA A 45 -22.37 -6.03 1.31
C ALA A 45 -23.48 -6.38 2.31
N ALA A 46 -23.19 -7.22 3.31
CA ALA A 46 -24.18 -7.61 4.32
C ALA A 46 -24.69 -6.45 5.18
N ILE A 47 -23.89 -5.39 5.37
CA ILE A 47 -24.27 -4.17 6.10
C ILE A 47 -24.75 -3.04 5.16
N GLY A 48 -24.97 -3.32 3.88
CA GLY A 48 -25.60 -2.41 2.92
C GLY A 48 -24.63 -1.57 2.07
N PHE A 49 -23.32 -1.83 2.13
CA PHE A 49 -22.33 -1.16 1.29
C PHE A 49 -22.05 -1.96 0.01
N THR A 50 -22.18 -1.31 -1.14
CA THR A 50 -21.88 -1.92 -2.46
C THR A 50 -20.48 -1.54 -2.93
N GLU A 51 -19.75 -2.45 -3.61
CA GLU A 51 -18.47 -2.17 -4.29
C GLU A 51 -17.25 -1.84 -3.39
N HIS A 52 -16.96 -2.67 -2.37
CA HIS A 52 -15.83 -2.47 -1.45
C HIS A 52 -14.69 -3.50 -1.61
N GLY A 53 -14.75 -4.32 -2.67
CA GLY A 53 -13.77 -5.36 -2.95
C GLY A 53 -12.54 -4.85 -3.71
N PHE A 54 -12.02 -5.69 -4.61
CA PHE A 54 -10.78 -5.49 -5.37
C PHE A 54 -10.66 -4.12 -6.04
N ARG A 55 -11.75 -3.63 -6.65
CA ARG A 55 -11.76 -2.33 -7.34
C ARG A 55 -11.43 -1.17 -6.40
N HIS A 56 -12.00 -1.16 -5.20
CA HIS A 56 -11.76 -0.09 -4.23
C HIS A 56 -10.31 -0.12 -3.76
N ALA A 57 -9.81 -1.31 -3.39
CA ALA A 57 -8.42 -1.50 -2.97
C ALA A 57 -7.43 -1.04 -4.06
N GLU A 58 -7.67 -1.37 -5.32
CA GLU A 58 -6.83 -0.97 -6.45
C GLU A 58 -6.81 0.55 -6.66
N ILE A 59 -7.98 1.22 -6.57
CA ILE A 59 -8.06 2.67 -6.70
C ILE A 59 -7.29 3.36 -5.57
N VAL A 60 -7.48 2.92 -4.32
CA VAL A 60 -6.82 3.50 -3.15
C VAL A 60 -5.30 3.34 -3.25
N SER A 61 -4.81 2.14 -3.59
CA SER A 61 -3.38 1.88 -3.79
C SER A 61 -2.78 2.80 -4.87
N LYS A 62 -3.42 2.91 -6.04
CA LYS A 62 -2.95 3.79 -7.13
C LYS A 62 -2.87 5.26 -6.72
N VAL A 63 -3.89 5.76 -6.02
CA VAL A 63 -3.92 7.15 -5.55
C VAL A 63 -2.85 7.38 -4.50
N ALA A 64 -2.72 6.49 -3.51
CA ALA A 64 -1.70 6.57 -2.47
C ALA A 64 -0.29 6.60 -3.08
N ARG A 65 0.01 5.66 -3.99
CA ARG A 65 1.27 5.64 -4.74
C ARG A 65 1.54 6.96 -5.46
N GLY A 66 0.53 7.51 -6.15
CA GLY A 66 0.65 8.78 -6.85
C GLY A 66 0.97 9.96 -5.92
N ILE A 67 0.35 10.01 -4.75
CA ILE A 67 0.61 11.04 -3.73
C ILE A 67 2.04 10.93 -3.21
N LEU A 68 2.48 9.72 -2.82
CA LEU A 68 3.81 9.50 -2.25
C LEU A 68 4.91 9.88 -3.25
N LEU A 69 4.74 9.53 -4.53
CA LEU A 69 5.69 9.93 -5.57
C LEU A 69 5.72 11.45 -5.78
N LYS A 70 4.57 12.14 -5.71
CA LYS A 70 4.50 13.62 -5.78
C LYS A 70 5.18 14.30 -4.59
N LEU A 71 5.18 13.65 -3.43
CA LEU A 71 5.88 14.11 -2.23
C LEU A 71 7.37 13.75 -2.24
N ASN A 72 7.91 13.25 -3.36
CA ASN A 72 9.29 12.77 -3.51
C ASN A 72 9.66 11.65 -2.52
N MET A 73 8.67 10.89 -2.05
CA MET A 73 8.97 9.68 -1.29
C MET A 73 9.52 8.61 -2.24
N GLY A 74 10.54 7.88 -1.78
CA GLY A 74 11.23 6.88 -2.60
C GLY A 74 10.29 5.80 -3.13
N LYS A 75 10.63 5.19 -4.27
CA LYS A 75 9.80 4.17 -4.95
C LYS A 75 9.35 3.04 -4.03
N ARG A 76 10.20 2.63 -3.09
CA ARG A 76 9.89 1.57 -2.11
C ARG A 76 8.80 2.00 -1.12
N ALA A 77 8.80 3.26 -0.70
CA ALA A 77 7.76 3.79 0.17
C ALA A 77 6.40 3.89 -0.56
N ALA A 78 6.43 4.01 -1.89
CA ALA A 78 5.24 4.11 -2.74
C ALA A 78 4.70 2.76 -3.26
N GLU A 79 5.19 1.62 -2.74
CA GLU A 79 4.63 0.29 -3.00
C GLU A 79 3.57 -0.04 -1.94
N LEU A 80 2.42 0.64 -2.03
CA LEU A 80 1.22 0.46 -1.20
C LEU A 80 0.05 -0.09 -2.00
#